data_AF-A0A525CCW5-F1
#
_entry.id   AF-A0A525CCW5-F1
#
_cell.length_a   1.000
_cell.length_b   1.000
_cell.length_c   1.000
_cell.angle_alpha   90.00
_cell.angle_beta   90.00
_cell.angle_gamma   90.00
#
_symmetry.space_group_name_H-M   'P 1'
#
loop_
_entity.id
_entity.type
_entity.pdbx_description
1 polymer ?
#
loop_
_entity_poly.entity_id
_entity_poly.type
_entity_poly.pdbx_seq_one_letter_code
_entity_poly.pdbx_strand_id
1 'polypeptide(L)'
;MIKKLIKRILFFLSAAALALALSILWYWNSSFRPHLPNIRSTILNTSEQHKNLPTRVKKIIISTNRSYKVHVSKGLFWRFKNKSKNILQWHIKNILWLSFIKLHFSDEELLVLWCHFAPFMKEDRNIERGLNNSALFHFKKKIKELNNRELLTIIEITKNPARYLKNQEKLEKRVDSLMDKYQSEIETQKP
;
A
#
# COMPACT_ATOMS: atom_id res chain seq x y z
N MET A 1 38.85 1.56 36.37
CA MET A 1 37.58 2.32 36.34
C MET A 1 36.80 2.14 35.02
N ILE A 2 37.45 2.31 33.86
CA ILE A 2 36.82 2.25 32.52
C ILE A 2 36.04 0.95 32.23
N LYS A 3 36.60 -0.24 32.55
CA LYS A 3 35.93 -1.54 32.31
C LYS A 3 34.57 -1.66 33.03
N LYS A 4 34.44 -1.08 34.24
CA LYS A 4 33.17 -1.10 34.99
C LYS A 4 32.13 -0.17 34.35
N LEU A 5 32.56 0.97 33.82
CA LEU A 5 31.68 1.92 33.11
C LEU A 5 31.14 1.31 31.81
N ILE A 6 31.99 0.67 31.00
CA ILE A 6 31.58 0.01 29.75
C ILE A 6 30.52 -1.08 30.03
N LYS A 7 30.74 -1.94 31.04
CA LYS A 7 29.76 -2.97 31.43
C LYS A 7 28.41 -2.38 31.81
N ARG A 8 28.39 -1.26 32.54
CA ARG A 8 27.14 -0.55 32.90
C ARG A 8 26.44 -0.01 31.66
N ILE A 9 27.17 0.65 30.76
CA ILE A 9 26.59 1.18 29.51
C ILE A 9 25.97 0.05 28.67
N LEU A 10 26.72 -1.05 28.48
CA LEU A 10 26.22 -2.21 27.73
C LEU A 10 24.98 -2.83 28.37
N PHE A 11 24.95 -2.92 29.71
CA PHE A 11 23.78 -3.39 30.44
C PHE A 11 22.55 -2.51 30.18
N PHE A 12 22.69 -1.18 30.30
CA PHE A 12 21.58 -0.26 30.04
C PHE A 12 21.11 -0.28 28.59
N LEU A 13 22.03 -0.35 27.62
CA LEU A 13 21.69 -0.48 26.21
C LEU A 13 20.93 -1.78 25.93
N SER A 14 21.36 -2.89 26.52
CA SER A 14 20.70 -4.19 26.37
C SER A 14 19.31 -4.17 27.00
N ALA A 15 19.17 -3.60 28.21
CA ALA A 15 17.88 -3.45 28.89
C ALA A 15 16.92 -2.56 28.08
N ALA A 16 17.41 -1.45 27.51
CA ALA A 16 16.62 -0.56 26.67
C ALA A 16 16.17 -1.26 25.37
N ALA A 17 17.05 -2.02 24.72
CA ALA A 17 16.71 -2.81 23.53
C ALA A 17 15.65 -3.88 23.84
N LEU A 18 15.77 -4.57 24.98
CA LEU A 18 14.78 -5.56 25.42
C LEU A 18 13.41 -4.91 25.70
N ALA A 19 13.40 -3.79 26.42
CA ALA A 19 12.17 -3.03 26.68
C ALA A 19 11.50 -2.55 25.39
N LEU A 20 12.27 -2.11 24.40
CA LEU A 20 11.77 -1.73 23.09
C LEU A 20 11.17 -2.95 22.35
N ALA A 21 11.85 -4.09 22.35
CA ALA A 21 11.36 -5.31 21.73
C ALA A 21 10.04 -5.79 22.35
N LEU A 22 9.96 -5.80 23.68
CA LEU A 22 8.73 -6.13 24.41
C LEU A 22 7.60 -5.15 24.10
N SER A 23 7.90 -3.85 23.96
CA SER A 23 6.92 -2.83 23.59
C SER A 23 6.37 -3.05 22.18
N ILE A 24 7.23 -3.43 21.21
CA ILE A 24 6.82 -3.76 19.84
C ILE A 24 5.95 -5.02 19.84
N LEU A 25 6.33 -6.07 20.58
CA LEU A 25 5.55 -7.31 20.70
C LEU A 25 4.19 -7.08 21.35
N TRP A 26 4.16 -6.30 22.43
CA TRP A 26 2.91 -5.89 23.08
C TRP A 26 2.01 -5.11 22.11
N TYR A 27 2.59 -4.17 21.36
CA TYR A 27 1.83 -3.41 20.36
C TYR A 27 1.32 -4.30 19.22
N TRP A 28 2.13 -5.23 18.71
CA TRP A 28 1.71 -6.21 17.72
C TRP A 28 0.51 -7.03 18.22
N ASN A 29 0.62 -7.62 19.42
CA ASN A 29 -0.41 -8.49 19.97
C ASN A 29 -1.71 -7.75 20.31
N SER A 30 -1.63 -6.54 20.85
CA SER A 30 -2.80 -5.76 21.26
C SER A 30 -3.45 -4.95 20.14
N SER A 31 -2.67 -4.46 19.17
CA SER A 31 -3.14 -3.46 18.20
C SER A 31 -3.18 -3.93 16.76
N PHE A 32 -2.40 -4.93 16.37
CA PHE A 32 -2.34 -5.41 14.98
C PHE A 32 -2.95 -6.80 14.83
N ARG A 33 -2.51 -7.76 15.65
CA ARG A 33 -2.94 -9.17 15.60
C ARG A 33 -4.47 -9.36 15.60
N PRO A 34 -5.28 -8.60 16.38
CA PRO A 34 -6.74 -8.76 16.35
C PRO A 34 -7.39 -8.51 14.99
N HIS A 35 -6.71 -7.79 14.08
CA HIS A 35 -7.22 -7.47 12.75
C HIS A 35 -6.76 -8.45 11.67
N LEU A 36 -5.83 -9.38 11.96
CA LEU A 36 -5.33 -10.35 10.98
C LEU A 36 -6.44 -11.21 10.36
N PRO A 37 -7.41 -11.76 11.12
CA PRO A 37 -8.51 -12.53 10.53
C PRO A 37 -9.32 -11.70 9.54
N ASN A 38 -9.59 -10.42 9.86
CA ASN A 38 -10.36 -9.53 8.98
C ASN A 38 -9.59 -9.16 7.69
N ILE A 39 -8.26 -9.00 7.78
CA ILE A 39 -7.44 -8.73 6.60
C ILE A 39 -7.40 -9.98 5.70
N ARG A 40 -7.22 -11.17 6.30
CA ARG A 40 -7.23 -12.44 5.57
C ARG A 40 -8.58 -12.72 4.92
N SER A 41 -9.68 -12.52 5.64
CA SER A 41 -11.02 -12.66 5.08
C SER A 41 -11.26 -11.67 3.94
N THR A 42 -10.73 -10.44 4.03
CA THR A 42 -10.77 -9.49 2.91
C THR A 42 -10.06 -10.05 1.68
N ILE A 43 -8.87 -10.64 1.82
CA ILE A 43 -8.15 -11.26 0.69
C ILE A 43 -8.95 -12.43 0.11
N LEU A 44 -9.46 -13.32 0.95
CA LEU A 44 -10.21 -14.51 0.53
C LEU A 44 -11.51 -14.15 -0.18
N ASN A 45 -12.23 -13.13 0.32
CA ASN A 45 -13.51 -12.68 -0.22
C ASN A 45 -13.35 -11.65 -1.35
N THR A 46 -12.12 -11.23 -1.65
CA THR A 46 -11.88 -10.35 -2.79
C THR A 46 -12.21 -11.09 -4.09
N SER A 47 -12.80 -10.39 -5.07
CA SER A 47 -13.16 -10.96 -6.36
C SER A 47 -11.97 -11.62 -7.07
N GLU A 48 -12.24 -12.69 -7.81
CA GLU A 48 -11.22 -13.40 -8.61
C GLU A 48 -10.50 -12.47 -9.59
N GLN A 49 -11.16 -11.40 -10.03
CA GLN A 49 -10.57 -10.39 -10.92
C GLN A 49 -9.41 -9.62 -10.28
N HIS A 50 -9.38 -9.47 -8.95
CA HIS A 50 -8.25 -8.85 -8.26
C HIS A 50 -7.19 -9.87 -7.82
N LYS A 51 -7.57 -11.14 -7.59
CA LYS A 51 -6.62 -12.22 -7.29
C LYS A 51 -5.80 -12.60 -8.52
N ASN A 52 -6.48 -12.76 -9.66
CA ASN A 52 -5.91 -13.22 -10.91
C ASN A 52 -5.68 -12.06 -11.89
N LEU A 53 -4.85 -11.10 -11.50
CA LEU A 53 -4.46 -9.99 -12.37
C LEU A 53 -3.60 -10.50 -13.54
N PRO A 54 -3.87 -10.08 -14.79
CA PRO A 54 -3.00 -10.38 -15.92
C PRO A 54 -1.56 -9.91 -15.66
N THR A 55 -0.57 -10.67 -16.13
CA THR A 55 0.86 -10.38 -15.91
C THR A 55 1.24 -8.96 -16.33
N ARG A 56 0.70 -8.48 -17.46
CA ARG A 56 0.87 -7.10 -17.94
C ARG A 56 0.44 -6.07 -16.90
N VAL A 57 -0.72 -6.28 -16.27
CA VAL A 57 -1.30 -5.39 -15.26
C VAL A 57 -0.43 -5.41 -14.01
N LYS A 58 -0.03 -6.60 -13.52
CA LYS A 58 0.89 -6.75 -12.38
C LYS A 58 2.19 -5.98 -12.63
N LYS A 59 2.82 -6.16 -13.81
CA LYS A 59 4.08 -5.51 -14.18
C LYS A 59 3.97 -3.98 -14.14
N ILE A 60 2.91 -3.42 -14.74
CA ILE A 60 2.68 -1.97 -14.76
C ILE A 60 2.45 -1.42 -13.35
N ILE A 61 1.65 -2.09 -12.52
CA ILE A 61 1.43 -1.64 -11.14
C ILE A 61 2.73 -1.64 -10.35
N ILE A 62 3.53 -2.71 -10.44
CA ILE A 62 4.78 -2.85 -9.70
C ILE A 62 5.82 -1.81 -10.15
N SER A 63 5.96 -1.56 -11.46
CA SER A 63 6.95 -0.60 -11.98
C SER A 63 6.59 0.85 -11.66
N THR A 64 5.30 1.20 -11.72
CA THR A 64 4.84 2.60 -11.58
C THR A 64 4.39 2.97 -10.17
N ASN A 65 4.12 1.97 -9.31
CA ASN A 65 3.62 2.19 -7.96
C ASN A 65 4.45 1.45 -6.91
N ARG A 66 5.73 1.79 -6.80
CA ARG A 66 6.65 1.24 -5.78
C ARG A 66 6.12 1.36 -4.33
N SER A 67 5.20 2.29 -4.09
CA SER A 67 4.62 2.59 -2.77
C SER A 67 3.28 1.90 -2.51
N TYR A 68 2.83 0.95 -3.33
CA TYR A 68 1.54 0.28 -3.12
C TYR A 68 1.42 -0.36 -1.73
N LYS A 69 2.50 -0.97 -1.21
CA LYS A 69 2.55 -1.54 0.16
C LYS A 69 2.31 -0.48 1.23
N VAL A 70 2.84 0.73 1.05
CA VAL A 70 2.64 1.87 1.95
C VAL A 70 1.18 2.32 1.91
N HIS A 71 0.56 2.37 0.72
CA HIS A 71 -0.86 2.69 0.58
C HIS A 71 -1.76 1.66 1.24
N VAL A 72 -1.48 0.36 1.06
CA VAL A 72 -2.21 -0.73 1.76
C VAL A 72 -2.07 -0.58 3.26
N SER A 73 -0.85 -0.39 3.75
CA SER A 73 -0.60 -0.23 5.19
C SER A 73 -1.35 0.96 5.77
N LYS A 74 -1.32 2.12 5.09
CA LYS A 74 -2.07 3.30 5.52
C LYS A 74 -3.58 3.03 5.49
N GLY A 75 -4.09 2.45 4.40
CA GLY A 75 -5.51 2.14 4.25
C GLY A 75 -6.03 1.22 5.36
N LEU A 76 -5.29 0.15 5.66
CA LEU A 76 -5.60 -0.78 6.75
C LEU A 76 -5.51 -0.10 8.13
N PHE A 77 -4.46 0.69 8.37
CA PHE A 77 -4.31 1.46 9.60
C PHE A 77 -5.50 2.40 9.83
N TRP A 78 -5.90 3.16 8.79
CA TRP A 78 -7.05 4.07 8.84
C TRP A 78 -8.38 3.35 9.03
N ARG A 79 -8.52 2.13 8.50
CA ARG A 79 -9.74 1.33 8.63
C ARG A 79 -9.94 0.78 10.05
N PHE A 80 -8.85 0.42 10.74
CA PHE A 80 -8.94 -0.28 12.03
C PHE A 80 -8.58 0.56 13.26
N LYS A 81 -7.96 1.74 13.09
CA LYS A 81 -7.55 2.60 14.21
C LYS A 81 -8.17 3.99 14.12
N ASN A 82 -8.54 4.52 15.28
CA ASN A 82 -8.91 5.92 15.45
C ASN A 82 -7.69 6.84 15.26
N LYS A 83 -7.98 8.05 14.74
CA LYS A 83 -7.02 9.13 14.48
C LYS A 83 -6.04 9.31 15.65
N SER A 84 -4.74 9.20 15.37
CA SER A 84 -3.69 9.59 16.32
C SER A 84 -3.68 11.11 16.43
N LYS A 85 -3.75 11.66 17.65
CA LYS A 85 -3.64 13.12 17.87
C LYS A 85 -2.21 13.62 17.70
N ASN A 86 -1.22 12.76 17.89
CA ASN A 86 0.21 13.09 17.79
C ASN A 86 0.79 12.61 16.45
N ILE A 87 1.47 13.50 15.73
CA ILE A 87 2.08 13.26 14.41
C ILE A 87 3.25 12.26 14.47
N LEU A 88 4.13 12.37 15.47
CA LEU A 88 5.25 11.43 15.65
C LEU A 88 4.71 10.03 15.92
N GLN A 89 3.72 9.95 16.82
CA GLN A 89 3.05 8.68 17.12
C GLN A 89 2.37 8.09 15.87
N TRP A 90 1.79 8.94 15.00
CA TRP A 90 1.22 8.51 13.73
C TRP A 90 2.28 7.91 12.81
N HIS A 91 3.44 8.55 12.66
CA HIS A 91 4.54 8.02 11.83
C HIS A 91 5.05 6.68 12.35
N ILE A 92 5.33 6.57 13.65
CA ILE A 92 5.79 5.33 14.28
C ILE A 92 4.79 4.20 14.06
N LYS A 93 3.49 4.45 14.30
CA LYS A 93 2.44 3.45 14.09
C LYS A 93 2.35 3.02 12.63
N ASN A 94 2.47 3.93 11.67
CA ASN A 94 2.48 3.57 10.24
C ASN A 94 3.67 2.69 9.87
N ILE A 95 4.86 2.97 10.39
CA ILE A 95 6.06 2.16 10.14
C ILE A 95 5.89 0.77 10.75
N LEU A 96 5.38 0.67 11.97
CA LEU A 96 5.09 -0.62 12.62
C LEU A 96 4.06 -1.42 11.83
N TRP A 97 2.95 -0.80 11.41
CA TRP A 97 1.93 -1.45 10.58
C TRP A 97 2.50 -1.93 9.24
N LEU A 98 3.30 -1.11 8.56
CA LEU A 98 3.92 -1.50 7.30
C LEU A 98 4.84 -2.71 7.49
N SER A 99 5.58 -2.74 8.59
CA SER A 99 6.49 -3.85 8.92
C SER A 99 5.72 -5.12 9.23
N PHE A 100 4.69 -5.04 10.08
CA PHE A 100 3.86 -6.21 10.41
C PHE A 100 3.11 -6.75 9.20
N ILE A 101 2.59 -5.88 8.33
CA ILE A 101 1.92 -6.30 7.10
C ILE A 101 2.88 -7.07 6.19
N LYS A 102 4.11 -6.58 6.00
CA LYS A 102 5.13 -7.28 5.21
C LYS A 102 5.58 -8.62 5.82
N LEU A 103 5.47 -8.77 7.15
CA LEU A 103 5.80 -10.03 7.83
C LEU A 103 4.68 -11.07 7.72
N HIS A 104 3.43 -10.64 7.52
CA HIS A 104 2.25 -11.54 7.56
C HIS A 104 1.66 -11.84 6.19
N PHE A 105 1.99 -11.06 5.15
CA PHE A 105 1.39 -11.17 3.83
C PHE A 105 2.47 -11.10 2.75
N SER A 106 2.32 -11.97 1.75
CA SER A 106 3.12 -12.00 0.53
C SER A 106 2.89 -10.75 -0.33
N ASP A 107 3.82 -10.46 -1.23
CA ASP A 107 3.70 -9.35 -2.17
C ASP A 107 2.46 -9.46 -3.06
N GLU A 108 2.05 -10.68 -3.42
CA GLU A 108 0.83 -10.92 -4.17
C GLU A 108 -0.42 -10.59 -3.36
N GLU A 109 -0.50 -11.03 -2.10
CA GLU A 109 -1.62 -10.68 -1.21
C GLU A 109 -1.70 -9.16 -0.98
N LEU A 110 -0.56 -8.50 -0.83
CA LEU A 110 -0.52 -7.03 -0.72
C LEU A 110 -0.99 -6.35 -2.00
N LEU A 111 -0.69 -6.91 -3.17
CA LEU A 111 -1.19 -6.41 -4.43
C LEU A 111 -2.72 -6.59 -4.54
N VAL A 112 -3.25 -7.74 -4.12
CA VAL A 112 -4.70 -8.00 -4.06
C VAL A 112 -5.38 -6.98 -3.15
N LEU A 113 -4.85 -6.77 -1.94
CA LEU A 113 -5.36 -5.76 -1.02
C LEU A 113 -5.30 -4.35 -1.61
N TRP A 114 -4.21 -3.99 -2.30
CA TRP A 114 -4.08 -2.70 -2.96
C TRP A 114 -5.16 -2.52 -4.02
N CYS A 115 -5.35 -3.53 -4.88
CA CYS A 115 -6.39 -3.53 -5.90
C CYS A 115 -7.79 -3.48 -5.30
N HIS A 116 -8.04 -4.12 -4.15
CA HIS A 116 -9.33 -4.07 -3.48
C HIS A 116 -9.60 -2.70 -2.83
N PHE A 117 -8.59 -2.05 -2.23
CA PHE A 117 -8.77 -0.76 -1.55
C PHE A 117 -8.58 0.47 -2.44
N ALA A 118 -8.20 0.30 -3.70
CA ALA A 118 -7.89 1.39 -4.62
C ALA A 118 -9.06 2.42 -4.68
N PRO A 119 -8.86 3.65 -4.20
CA PRO A 119 -9.90 4.67 -4.25
C PRO A 119 -9.99 5.25 -5.66
N PHE A 120 -11.19 5.57 -6.14
CA PHE A 120 -11.34 6.13 -7.50
C PHE A 120 -12.25 7.36 -7.57
N MET A 121 -12.71 7.84 -6.42
CA MET A 121 -13.46 9.09 -6.27
C MET A 121 -13.16 9.75 -4.91
N LYS A 122 -13.53 11.02 -4.79
CA LYS A 122 -13.16 11.90 -3.66
C LYS A 122 -13.88 11.53 -2.35
N GLU A 123 -15.16 11.20 -2.44
CA GLU A 123 -16.04 10.97 -1.29
C GLU A 123 -16.84 9.72 -1.58
N ASP A 124 -16.34 8.57 -1.15
CA ASP A 124 -17.27 7.47 -1.02
C ASP A 124 -16.91 6.50 0.10
N ARG A 125 -17.79 6.51 1.12
CA ARG A 125 -17.79 5.53 2.20
C ARG A 125 -18.73 4.36 1.88
N ASN A 126 -19.55 4.47 0.83
CA ASN A 126 -20.67 3.56 0.51
C ASN A 126 -20.54 2.86 -0.85
N ILE A 127 -19.62 3.28 -1.72
CA ILE A 127 -19.34 2.67 -3.02
C ILE A 127 -18.19 1.70 -2.86
N GLU A 128 -18.37 0.53 -3.44
CA GLU A 128 -17.37 -0.51 -3.51
C GLU A 128 -16.09 0.03 -4.14
N ARG A 129 -15.02 0.09 -3.33
CA ARG A 129 -13.68 0.46 -3.78
C ARG A 129 -13.08 -0.65 -4.64
N GLY A 130 -12.08 -0.27 -5.41
CA GLY A 130 -11.22 -1.23 -6.07
C GLY A 130 -10.88 -0.85 -7.49
N LEU A 131 -9.82 -1.47 -7.99
CA LEU A 131 -9.23 -1.15 -9.28
C LEU A 131 -10.19 -1.49 -10.42
N ASN A 132 -11.00 -2.55 -10.28
CA ASN A 132 -11.94 -2.93 -11.32
C ASN A 132 -13.15 -2.00 -11.38
N ASN A 133 -13.65 -1.59 -10.22
CA ASN A 133 -14.71 -0.59 -10.14
C ASN A 133 -14.23 0.77 -10.65
N SER A 134 -12.95 1.09 -10.43
CA SER A 134 -12.32 2.27 -11.04
C SER A 134 -12.29 2.19 -12.57
N ALA A 135 -11.92 1.02 -13.12
CA ALA A 135 -11.89 0.79 -14.57
C ALA A 135 -13.28 0.92 -15.20
N LEU A 136 -14.28 0.32 -14.57
CA LEU A 136 -15.67 0.44 -14.99
C LEU A 136 -16.18 1.88 -14.87
N PHE A 137 -15.81 2.60 -13.82
CA PHE A 137 -16.25 3.98 -13.62
C PHE A 137 -15.70 4.91 -14.71
N HIS A 138 -14.38 4.91 -14.93
CA HIS A 138 -13.69 5.86 -15.81
C HIS A 138 -13.70 5.47 -17.28
N PHE A 139 -13.68 4.18 -17.60
CA PHE A 139 -13.51 3.70 -18.98
C PHE A 139 -14.59 2.72 -19.45
N LYS A 140 -15.55 2.36 -18.59
CA LYS A 140 -16.61 1.35 -18.88
C LYS A 140 -16.03 0.00 -19.34
N LYS A 141 -14.82 -0.33 -18.89
CA LYS A 141 -14.07 -1.54 -19.25
C LYS A 141 -13.64 -2.30 -18.00
N LYS A 142 -13.45 -3.62 -18.12
CA LYS A 142 -12.79 -4.41 -17.07
C LYS A 142 -11.28 -4.13 -17.09
N ILE A 143 -10.58 -4.34 -15.96
CA ILE A 143 -9.11 -4.11 -15.88
C ILE A 143 -8.34 -4.79 -17.02
N LYS A 144 -8.73 -6.02 -17.37
CA LYS A 144 -8.07 -6.82 -18.40
C LYS A 144 -8.18 -6.21 -19.81
N GLU A 145 -9.21 -5.41 -20.06
CA GLU A 145 -9.51 -4.77 -21.35
C GLU A 145 -8.85 -3.39 -21.49
N LEU A 146 -8.27 -2.84 -20.41
CA LEU A 146 -7.62 -1.55 -20.45
C LEU A 146 -6.31 -1.59 -21.23
N ASN A 147 -6.08 -0.63 -22.11
CA ASN A 147 -4.75 -0.43 -22.67
C ASN A 147 -3.78 0.11 -21.59
N ASN A 148 -2.47 0.19 -21.92
CA ASN A 148 -1.46 0.60 -20.93
C ASN A 148 -1.70 2.03 -20.40
N ARG A 149 -2.11 2.95 -21.27
CA ARG A 149 -2.39 4.34 -20.91
C ARG A 149 -3.58 4.42 -19.96
N GLU A 150 -4.70 3.78 -20.29
CA GLU A 150 -5.90 3.72 -19.45
C GLU A 150 -5.58 3.13 -18.07
N LEU A 151 -4.79 2.06 -18.02
CA LEU A 151 -4.36 1.45 -16.77
C LEU A 151 -3.51 2.42 -15.92
N LEU A 152 -2.54 3.11 -16.52
CA LEU A 152 -1.74 4.12 -15.82
C LEU A 152 -2.58 5.28 -15.31
N THR A 153 -3.55 5.75 -16.10
CA THR A 153 -4.50 6.78 -15.70
C THR A 153 -5.23 6.39 -14.42
N ILE A 154 -5.77 5.17 -14.37
CA ILE A 154 -6.44 4.67 -13.17
C ILE A 154 -5.47 4.57 -11.99
N ILE A 155 -4.28 3.99 -12.20
CA ILE A 155 -3.29 3.85 -11.14
C ILE A 155 -2.95 5.23 -10.53
N GLU A 156 -2.76 6.26 -11.35
CA GLU A 156 -2.50 7.61 -10.84
C GLU A 156 -3.71 8.23 -10.15
N ILE A 157 -4.92 8.06 -10.67
CA ILE A 157 -6.15 8.48 -9.98
C ILE A 157 -6.19 7.86 -8.59
N THR A 158 -5.88 6.56 -8.45
CA THR A 158 -5.95 5.87 -7.16
C THR A 158 -4.94 6.37 -6.11
N LYS A 159 -3.88 7.06 -6.52
CA LYS A 159 -2.92 7.67 -5.59
C LYS A 159 -3.48 8.94 -4.96
N ASN A 160 -4.24 9.73 -5.72
CA ASN A 160 -4.85 10.96 -5.22
C ASN A 160 -6.05 11.38 -6.08
N PRO A 161 -7.24 10.78 -5.87
CA PRO A 161 -8.41 11.06 -6.70
C PRO A 161 -8.78 12.54 -6.66
N ALA A 162 -8.71 13.17 -5.48
CA ALA A 162 -9.05 14.58 -5.29
C ALA A 162 -8.17 15.53 -6.12
N ARG A 163 -6.88 15.21 -6.27
CA ARG A 163 -5.95 16.03 -7.07
C ARG A 163 -6.16 15.84 -8.56
N TYR A 164 -6.26 14.60 -9.02
CA TYR A 164 -6.26 14.30 -10.45
C TYR A 164 -7.62 14.51 -11.10
N LEU A 165 -8.73 14.19 -10.40
CA LEU A 165 -10.07 14.44 -10.93
C LEU A 165 -10.39 15.93 -11.02
N LYS A 166 -9.73 16.79 -10.22
CA LYS A 166 -9.89 18.25 -10.31
C LYS A 166 -9.03 18.87 -11.42
N ASN A 167 -7.95 18.22 -11.83
CA ASN A 167 -7.00 18.75 -12.81
C ASN A 167 -6.53 17.65 -13.75
N GLN A 168 -7.28 17.49 -14.84
CA GLN A 168 -7.06 16.45 -15.84
C GLN A 168 -5.75 16.64 -16.60
N GLU A 169 -5.38 17.88 -16.93
CA GLU A 169 -4.11 18.19 -17.59
C GLU A 169 -2.90 17.67 -16.78
N LYS A 170 -2.96 17.80 -15.45
CA LYS A 170 -1.92 17.30 -14.55
C LYS A 170 -1.89 15.77 -14.49
N LEU A 171 -3.05 15.12 -14.66
CA LEU A 171 -3.13 13.66 -14.78
C LEU A 171 -2.50 13.21 -16.11
N GLU A 172 -2.86 13.84 -17.22
CA GLU A 172 -2.34 13.54 -18.55
C GLU A 172 -0.82 13.67 -18.62
N LYS A 173 -0.28 14.82 -18.20
CA LYS A 173 1.19 15.04 -18.12
C LYS A 173 1.89 13.97 -17.28
N ARG A 174 1.25 13.51 -16.21
CA ARG A 174 1.80 12.46 -15.36
C ARG A 174 1.76 11.09 -16.03
N VAL A 175 0.67 10.79 -16.74
CA VAL A 175 0.51 9.54 -17.48
C VAL A 175 1.49 9.50 -18.66
N ASP A 176 1.71 10.60 -19.38
CA ASP A 176 2.71 10.71 -20.45
C ASP A 176 4.10 10.37 -19.93
N SER A 177 4.53 11.06 -18.87
CA SER A 177 5.83 10.79 -18.23
C SER A 177 5.99 9.33 -17.77
N LEU A 178 4.91 8.68 -17.35
CA LEU A 178 4.95 7.26 -16.96
C LEU A 178 4.96 6.32 -18.17
N MET A 179 4.29 6.69 -19.26
CA MET A 179 4.31 5.94 -20.52
C MET A 179 5.72 5.93 -21.12
N ASP A 180 6.39 7.08 -21.17
CA ASP A 180 7.77 7.19 -21.68
C ASP A 180 8.73 6.32 -20.84
N LYS A 181 8.58 6.39 -19.52
CA LYS A 181 9.36 5.55 -18.60
C LYS A 181 9.07 4.05 -18.79
N TYR A 182 7.81 3.68 -18.99
CA TYR A 182 7.44 2.28 -19.20
C TYR A 182 7.97 1.74 -20.53
N GLN A 183 7.95 2.54 -21.60
CA GLN A 183 8.48 2.17 -22.92
C GLN A 183 10.00 1.95 -22.87
N SER A 184 10.75 2.87 -22.26
CA SER A 184 12.20 2.72 -22.07
C SER A 184 12.58 1.51 -21.20
N GLU A 185 11.80 1.19 -20.17
CA GLU A 185 11.98 -0.04 -19.37
C GLU A 185 11.68 -1.33 -20.17
N ILE A 186 10.80 -1.28 -21.17
CA ILE A 186 10.56 -2.41 -22.08
C ILE A 186 11.72 -2.57 -23.07
N GLU A 187 12.21 -1.47 -23.64
CA GLU A 187 13.29 -1.49 -24.63
C GLU A 187 14.60 -2.01 -24.04
N THR A 188 14.91 -1.65 -22.80
CA THR A 188 16.08 -2.16 -22.06
C THR A 188 15.97 -3.63 -21.65
N GLN A 189 14.77 -4.22 -21.74
CA GLN A 189 14.52 -5.65 -21.46
C GLN A 189 14.36 -6.49 -22.73
N LYS A 190 14.52 -5.90 -23.93
CA LYS A 190 14.67 -6.69 -25.16
C LYS A 190 16.07 -7.33 -25.15
N PRO A 191 16.18 -8.65 -25.34
CA PRO A 191 17.45 -9.34 -25.43
C PRO A 191 18.29 -8.86 -26.63
#